data_AF-A0A965MXP1-F1
#
_entry.id   AF-A0A965MXP1-F1
#
_cell.length_a   1.000
_cell.length_b   1.000
_cell.length_c   1.000
_cell.angle_alpha   90.00
_cell.angle_beta   90.00
_cell.angle_gamma   90.00
#
_symmetry.space_group_name_H-M   'P 1'
#
loop_
_entity.id
_entity.type
_entity.pdbx_description
1 polymer ?
#
loop_
_entity_poly.entity_id
_entity_poly.type
_entity_poly.pdbx_seq_one_letter_code
_entity_poly.pdbx_strand_id
1 'polypeptide(L)'
;LANPNKDTVAYVSPTGSGAGKTAFTGQTKVWAGTDSLYTSGAPSFSFVYVPLISGAISVMYRLDGVTPAGAQVRLSPLTVGKIFAGQIKTWNDPAIVADNTATTTKAITKVTKKGVTVSAKKSGNKVTFTITGTAAALKTYKGKMVKIARTTKSGTNTTTTDIYNKALTAKGTASFTYQKDATYAIKVGVTTLGSVSVDDTVSGATLTLPATAIKVAYRSSTSGTTNNFTNFLNKAVGSIWTTAANDSFTTAFPGGSTAVPTDGSFQAATGSDGVANYVKDNNGAITYTETSYVEERKTASIQSAAIKNNAGNYVAPSSKATSAFYAEATINADGSVTPDYTVAAADAYLINAISYGLGATAASTTNTAVASWFNYVLKTCAPASAETAYYAPLSGSLLTKALAQAAKVGAG
;
A
#
# COMPACT_ATOMS: atom_id res chain seq x y z
N LEU A 1 6.34 18.23 -25.55
CA LEU A 1 6.77 19.64 -25.65
C LEU A 1 6.00 20.28 -26.80
N ALA A 2 5.63 21.56 -26.74
CA ALA A 2 4.97 22.23 -27.88
C ALA A 2 5.85 22.21 -29.15
N ASN A 3 7.15 21.97 -29.00
CA ASN A 3 8.06 21.62 -30.08
C ASN A 3 9.17 20.66 -29.57
N PRO A 4 9.00 19.32 -29.62
CA PRO A 4 10.01 18.38 -29.15
C PRO A 4 11.33 18.44 -29.94
N ASN A 5 11.36 19.18 -31.07
CA ASN A 5 12.53 19.34 -31.92
C ASN A 5 13.32 20.63 -31.65
N LYS A 6 12.93 21.46 -30.67
CA LYS A 6 13.64 22.71 -30.33
C LYS A 6 14.03 22.86 -28.86
N ASP A 7 13.20 22.40 -27.92
CA ASP A 7 13.48 22.55 -26.50
C ASP A 7 14.10 21.28 -25.92
N THR A 8 15.26 21.39 -25.27
CA THR A 8 15.89 20.29 -24.52
C THR A 8 15.68 20.50 -23.04
N VAL A 9 15.01 19.55 -22.38
CA VAL A 9 14.84 19.57 -20.92
C VAL A 9 15.92 18.70 -20.28
N ALA A 10 16.85 19.32 -19.56
CA ALA A 10 17.87 18.62 -18.79
C ALA A 10 17.49 18.56 -17.31
N TYR A 11 17.32 17.35 -16.76
CA TYR A 11 17.19 17.12 -15.33
C TYR A 11 18.53 16.62 -14.77
N VAL A 12 19.41 17.56 -14.46
CA VAL A 12 20.82 17.30 -14.10
C VAL A 12 21.06 17.43 -12.61
N SER A 13 21.86 16.52 -12.05
CA SER A 13 22.25 16.48 -10.63
C SER A 13 21.06 16.44 -9.64
N PRO A 14 20.19 15.41 -9.71
CA PRO A 14 19.10 15.25 -8.76
C PRO A 14 19.66 15.01 -7.35
N THR A 15 19.67 16.07 -6.53
CA THR A 15 20.31 16.09 -5.20
C THR A 15 19.29 16.05 -4.05
N GLY A 16 18.02 15.86 -4.37
CA GLY A 16 16.90 15.80 -3.43
C GLY A 16 16.00 17.04 -3.48
N SER A 17 14.78 16.88 -2.97
CA SER A 17 13.69 17.85 -3.07
C SER A 17 14.03 19.19 -2.40
N GLY A 18 14.80 19.19 -1.30
CA GLY A 18 15.28 20.42 -0.66
C GLY A 18 16.23 21.23 -1.55
N ALA A 19 17.21 20.59 -2.18
CA ALA A 19 18.13 21.26 -3.10
C ALA A 19 17.40 21.80 -4.35
N GLY A 20 16.43 21.04 -4.88
CA GLY A 20 15.57 21.49 -5.98
C GLY A 20 14.76 22.74 -5.61
N LYS A 21 14.15 22.75 -4.41
CA LYS A 21 13.44 23.91 -3.86
C LYS A 21 14.36 25.12 -3.73
N THR A 22 15.54 24.97 -3.11
CA THR A 22 16.53 26.07 -2.99
C THR A 22 16.94 26.62 -4.37
N ALA A 23 17.21 25.74 -5.33
CA ALA A 23 17.62 26.14 -6.67
C ALA A 23 16.52 26.92 -7.42
N PHE A 24 15.26 26.53 -7.23
CA PHE A 24 14.09 27.23 -7.78
C PHE A 24 13.86 28.58 -7.10
N THR A 25 13.89 28.65 -5.76
CA THR A 25 13.78 29.92 -5.01
C THR A 25 14.86 30.91 -5.42
N GLY A 26 16.10 30.44 -5.58
CA GLY A 26 17.21 31.26 -6.06
C GLY A 26 17.20 31.54 -7.57
N GLN A 27 16.21 31.03 -8.32
CA GLN A 27 16.10 31.13 -9.78
C GLN A 27 17.33 30.63 -10.56
N THR A 28 18.15 29.78 -9.95
CA THR A 28 19.27 29.08 -10.62
C THR A 28 18.76 27.96 -11.53
N LYS A 29 17.52 27.51 -11.30
CA LYS A 29 16.75 26.61 -12.16
C LYS A 29 15.36 27.21 -12.38
N VAL A 30 14.88 27.13 -13.62
CA VAL A 30 13.59 27.70 -14.06
C VAL A 30 12.38 26.83 -13.67
N TRP A 31 12.65 25.58 -13.29
CA TRP A 31 11.70 24.65 -12.68
C TRP A 31 12.46 23.69 -11.77
N ALA A 32 11.75 23.04 -10.85
CA ALA A 32 12.30 21.96 -10.03
C ALA A 32 11.27 20.87 -9.77
N GLY A 33 11.75 19.64 -9.58
CA GLY A 33 10.94 18.54 -9.05
C GLY A 33 11.03 18.49 -7.53
N THR A 34 9.91 18.29 -6.84
CA THR A 34 9.86 18.13 -5.39
C THR A 34 8.71 17.22 -4.97
N ASP A 35 8.93 16.39 -3.96
CA ASP A 35 7.88 15.54 -3.36
C ASP A 35 7.36 16.13 -2.05
N SER A 36 7.94 17.26 -1.61
CA SER A 36 7.50 18.00 -0.42
C SER A 36 7.22 19.46 -0.73
N LEU A 37 6.25 20.01 -0.01
CA LEU A 37 5.93 21.43 -0.09
C LEU A 37 7.01 22.28 0.60
N TYR A 38 7.02 23.59 0.33
CA TYR A 38 7.73 24.56 1.15
C TYR A 38 7.07 24.64 2.53
N THR A 39 7.86 24.44 3.59
CA THR A 39 7.46 24.74 4.98
C THR A 39 8.02 26.07 5.45
N SER A 40 9.09 26.54 4.80
CA SER A 40 9.74 27.83 4.97
C SER A 40 10.56 28.15 3.71
N GLY A 41 11.01 29.40 3.55
CA GLY A 41 11.90 29.79 2.45
C GLY A 41 11.27 29.67 1.05
N ALA A 42 9.94 29.80 0.96
CA ALA A 42 9.25 29.82 -0.33
C ALA A 42 9.71 31.03 -1.17
N PRO A 43 9.66 30.92 -2.51
CA PRO A 43 9.95 32.04 -3.40
C PRO A 43 9.13 33.30 -3.09
N SER A 44 9.74 34.47 -3.27
CA SER A 44 9.03 35.76 -3.18
C SER A 44 8.19 36.07 -4.42
N PHE A 45 8.44 35.38 -5.53
CA PHE A 45 7.67 35.47 -6.76
C PHE A 45 6.52 34.46 -6.79
N SER A 46 5.47 34.77 -7.56
CA SER A 46 4.32 33.88 -7.75
C SER A 46 4.69 32.59 -8.48
N PHE A 47 4.32 31.45 -7.91
CA PHE A 47 4.56 30.12 -8.46
C PHE A 47 3.40 29.17 -8.14
N VAL A 48 3.39 28.00 -8.77
CA VAL A 48 2.41 26.93 -8.54
C VAL A 48 3.08 25.58 -8.37
N TYR A 49 2.42 24.70 -7.61
CA TYR A 49 2.73 23.27 -7.59
C TYR A 49 1.91 22.56 -8.67
N VAL A 50 2.59 21.86 -9.56
CA VAL A 50 1.96 21.02 -10.58
C VAL A 50 2.21 19.56 -10.20
N PRO A 51 1.23 18.81 -9.67
CA PRO A 51 1.36 17.35 -9.56
C PRO A 51 1.76 16.77 -10.91
N LEU A 52 2.79 15.95 -10.99
CA LEU A 52 3.26 15.36 -12.27
C LEU A 52 3.05 13.85 -12.32
N ILE A 53 3.29 13.18 -11.19
CA ILE A 53 3.27 11.71 -11.08
C ILE A 53 3.12 11.33 -9.61
N SER A 54 2.63 10.13 -9.33
CA SER A 54 2.61 9.56 -7.98
C SER A 54 3.44 8.29 -7.91
N GLY A 55 3.89 7.92 -6.71
CA GLY A 55 4.72 6.73 -6.53
C GLY A 55 4.62 6.17 -5.13
N ALA A 56 4.75 4.85 -5.01
CA ALA A 56 4.85 4.19 -3.71
C ALA A 56 6.27 4.35 -3.15
N ILE A 57 6.35 4.72 -1.87
CA ILE A 57 7.59 4.67 -1.10
C ILE A 57 7.65 3.29 -0.43
N SER A 58 8.46 2.42 -1.03
CA SER A 58 8.70 1.08 -0.54
C SER A 58 9.46 1.09 0.79
N VAL A 59 9.01 0.26 1.73
CA VAL A 59 9.85 -0.18 2.86
C VAL A 59 10.75 -1.31 2.35
N MET A 60 11.91 -0.92 1.82
CA MET A 60 12.90 -1.83 1.23
C MET A 60 13.71 -2.49 2.34
N TYR A 61 13.95 -3.78 2.25
CA TYR A 61 14.80 -4.51 3.19
C TYR A 61 15.69 -5.54 2.48
N ARG A 62 16.78 -5.92 3.16
CA ARG A 62 17.53 -7.13 2.87
C ARG A 62 17.45 -8.07 4.08
N LEU A 63 16.94 -9.28 3.88
CA LEU A 63 16.89 -10.28 4.94
C LEU A 63 17.14 -11.69 4.41
N ASP A 64 18.34 -12.19 4.67
CA ASP A 64 18.72 -13.57 4.38
C ASP A 64 18.13 -14.51 5.46
N GLY A 65 17.78 -15.75 5.09
CA GLY A 65 17.31 -16.76 6.05
C GLY A 65 15.80 -16.75 6.36
N VAL A 66 15.01 -15.97 5.63
CA VAL A 66 13.54 -16.06 5.68
C VAL A 66 13.07 -17.39 5.10
N THR A 67 12.15 -18.08 5.80
CA THR A 67 11.53 -19.32 5.32
C THR A 67 10.02 -19.16 5.17
N PRO A 68 9.42 -19.55 4.02
CA PRO A 68 10.07 -20.07 2.83
C PRO A 68 10.95 -19.02 2.12
N ALA A 69 11.99 -19.47 1.42
CA ALA A 69 12.90 -18.59 0.71
C ALA A 69 12.16 -17.72 -0.31
N GLY A 70 12.52 -16.43 -0.38
CA GLY A 70 11.86 -15.47 -1.26
C GLY A 70 10.49 -15.00 -0.77
N ALA A 71 10.01 -15.44 0.39
CA ALA A 71 8.76 -14.93 0.95
C ALA A 71 8.85 -13.44 1.28
N GLN A 72 7.82 -12.69 0.92
CA GLN A 72 7.71 -11.28 1.21
C GLN A 72 7.34 -11.06 2.67
N VAL A 73 8.19 -10.35 3.41
CA VAL A 73 7.90 -9.88 4.76
C VAL A 73 6.70 -8.92 4.74
N ARG A 74 5.81 -9.12 5.70
CA ARG A 74 4.64 -8.29 5.98
C ARG A 74 4.88 -7.45 7.22
N LEU A 75 4.47 -6.19 7.19
CA LEU A 75 4.59 -5.27 8.32
C LEU A 75 3.29 -4.47 8.47
N SER A 76 2.79 -4.35 9.69
CA SER A 76 1.76 -3.37 10.02
C SER A 76 2.37 -1.97 10.13
N PRO A 77 1.58 -0.88 9.96
CA PRO A 77 2.06 0.48 10.19
C PRO A 77 2.74 0.64 11.55
N LEU A 78 2.18 0.02 12.60
CA LEU A 78 2.73 0.09 13.96
C LEU A 78 4.12 -0.54 14.04
N THR A 79 4.32 -1.70 13.42
CA THR A 79 5.63 -2.36 13.35
C THR A 79 6.63 -1.53 12.55
N VAL A 80 6.23 -0.94 11.42
CA VAL A 80 7.08 -0.01 10.66
C VAL A 80 7.51 1.17 11.56
N GLY A 81 6.56 1.83 12.23
CA GLY A 81 6.87 2.94 13.14
C GLY A 81 7.84 2.56 14.26
N LYS A 82 7.66 1.39 14.87
CA LYS A 82 8.55 0.91 15.94
C LYS A 82 9.96 0.57 15.44
N ILE A 83 10.10 0.01 14.23
CA ILE A 83 11.41 -0.25 13.61
C ILE A 83 12.15 1.07 13.40
N PHE A 84 11.51 2.03 12.71
CA PHE A 84 12.14 3.31 12.37
C PHE A 84 12.32 4.24 13.58
N ALA A 85 11.61 4.01 14.69
CA ALA A 85 11.84 4.67 15.98
C ALA A 85 12.90 3.95 16.86
N GLY A 86 13.52 2.87 16.37
CA GLY A 86 14.57 2.12 17.08
C GLY A 86 14.07 1.24 18.24
N GLN A 87 12.75 1.01 18.34
CA GLN A 87 12.14 0.21 19.40
C GLN A 87 12.18 -1.30 19.11
N ILE A 88 12.16 -1.69 17.83
CA ILE A 88 12.33 -3.08 17.39
C ILE A 88 13.74 -3.23 16.81
N LYS A 89 14.53 -4.17 17.35
CA LYS A 89 15.97 -4.30 17.07
C LYS A 89 16.37 -5.57 16.32
N THR A 90 15.50 -6.58 16.26
CA THR A 90 15.77 -7.85 15.56
C THR A 90 14.58 -8.26 14.72
N TRP A 91 14.84 -8.98 13.62
CA TRP A 91 13.81 -9.39 12.67
C TRP A 91 12.84 -10.46 13.19
N ASN A 92 13.21 -11.19 14.24
CA ASN A 92 12.34 -12.14 14.92
C ASN A 92 11.56 -11.53 16.11
N ASP A 93 11.52 -10.20 16.22
CA ASP A 93 10.73 -9.53 17.24
C ASP A 93 9.26 -10.00 17.20
N PRO A 94 8.61 -10.21 18.36
CA PRO A 94 7.24 -10.72 18.43
C PRO A 94 6.23 -9.92 17.58
N ALA A 95 6.42 -8.61 17.42
CA ALA A 95 5.53 -7.79 16.57
C ALA A 95 5.69 -8.12 15.08
N ILE A 96 6.93 -8.31 14.61
CA ILE A 96 7.20 -8.70 13.22
C ILE A 96 6.70 -10.14 12.99
N VAL A 97 6.95 -11.06 13.93
CA VAL A 97 6.44 -12.44 13.84
C VAL A 97 4.92 -12.48 13.79
N ALA A 98 4.24 -11.66 14.60
CA ALA A 98 2.78 -11.55 14.57
C ALA A 98 2.26 -11.08 13.21
N ASP A 99 2.89 -10.08 12.60
CA ASP A 99 2.54 -9.61 11.25
C ASP A 99 2.78 -10.68 10.17
N ASN A 100 3.70 -11.62 10.45
CA ASN A 100 4.11 -12.68 9.53
C ASN A 100 3.55 -14.07 9.87
N THR A 101 2.53 -14.14 10.72
CA THR A 101 1.83 -15.39 11.04
C THR A 101 0.56 -15.53 10.21
N ALA A 102 0.29 -16.72 9.68
CA ALA A 102 -0.98 -16.99 9.01
C ALA A 102 -2.14 -16.91 10.01
N THR A 103 -3.21 -16.22 9.64
CA THR A 103 -4.42 -16.16 10.47
C THR A 103 -5.32 -17.34 10.17
N THR A 104 -5.81 -18.01 11.20
CA THR A 104 -6.69 -19.18 11.08
C THR A 104 -8.09 -18.83 11.59
N THR A 105 -9.07 -18.78 10.69
CA THR A 105 -10.48 -18.63 11.05
C THR A 105 -11.08 -20.01 11.26
N LYS A 106 -11.67 -20.24 12.44
CA LYS A 106 -12.28 -21.53 12.77
C LYS A 106 -13.45 -21.87 11.85
N ALA A 107 -13.56 -23.15 11.49
CA ALA A 107 -14.64 -23.65 10.67
C ALA A 107 -16.02 -23.37 11.29
N ILE A 108 -16.94 -22.78 10.52
CA ILE A 108 -18.33 -22.63 10.96
C ILE A 108 -19.07 -23.90 10.57
N THR A 109 -19.18 -24.87 11.47
CA THR A 109 -19.75 -26.19 11.14
C THR A 109 -21.26 -26.27 11.28
N LYS A 110 -21.93 -25.20 11.76
CA LYS A 110 -23.37 -25.20 12.02
C LYS A 110 -23.97 -23.80 11.86
N VAL A 111 -25.11 -23.73 11.18
CA VAL A 111 -25.98 -22.56 11.15
C VAL A 111 -27.38 -22.93 11.60
N THR A 112 -27.99 -22.09 12.43
CA THR A 112 -29.39 -22.21 12.85
C THR A 112 -30.06 -20.87 12.65
N LYS A 113 -31.12 -20.84 11.82
CA LYS A 113 -31.89 -19.61 11.58
C LYS A 113 -33.33 -19.95 11.26
N LYS A 114 -34.27 -19.20 11.84
CA LYS A 114 -35.72 -19.38 11.66
C LYS A 114 -36.19 -20.84 11.87
N GLY A 115 -35.63 -21.50 12.89
CA GLY A 115 -36.02 -22.87 13.24
C GLY A 115 -35.54 -23.96 12.28
N VAL A 116 -34.67 -23.64 11.32
CA VAL A 116 -33.95 -24.60 10.49
C VAL A 116 -32.49 -24.63 10.94
N THR A 117 -31.95 -25.82 11.14
CA THR A 117 -30.54 -26.04 11.47
C THR A 117 -29.88 -26.86 10.38
N VAL A 118 -28.70 -26.44 9.94
CA VAL A 118 -27.84 -27.21 9.05
C VAL A 118 -26.45 -27.30 9.67
N SER A 119 -25.96 -28.51 9.90
CA SER A 119 -24.59 -28.79 10.35
C SER A 119 -23.82 -29.60 9.31
N ALA A 120 -22.53 -29.34 9.18
CA ALA A 120 -21.62 -30.04 8.29
C ALA A 120 -20.50 -30.72 9.09
N LYS A 121 -20.18 -31.97 8.76
CA LYS A 121 -19.07 -32.73 9.36
C LYS A 121 -18.24 -33.39 8.27
N LYS A 122 -16.92 -33.18 8.31
CA LYS A 122 -15.96 -33.91 7.47
C LYS A 122 -15.60 -35.24 8.10
N SER A 123 -15.54 -36.29 7.28
CA SER A 123 -15.01 -37.60 7.65
C SER A 123 -14.36 -38.23 6.42
N GLY A 124 -13.05 -38.46 6.48
CA GLY A 124 -12.26 -38.86 5.30
C GLY A 124 -12.46 -37.89 4.13
N ASN A 125 -12.78 -38.43 2.96
CA ASN A 125 -13.04 -37.65 1.73
C ASN A 125 -14.51 -37.21 1.56
N LYS A 126 -15.31 -37.16 2.64
CA LYS A 126 -16.72 -36.78 2.58
C LYS A 126 -17.04 -35.65 3.56
N VAL A 127 -17.99 -34.80 3.16
CA VAL A 127 -18.67 -33.84 4.01
C VAL A 127 -20.15 -34.23 4.10
N THR A 128 -20.61 -34.52 5.31
CA THR A 128 -21.99 -34.89 5.60
C THR A 128 -22.73 -33.69 6.20
N PHE A 129 -23.83 -33.32 5.56
CA PHE A 129 -24.77 -32.31 6.04
C PHE A 129 -25.93 -32.98 6.77
N THR A 130 -26.25 -32.50 7.98
CA THR A 130 -27.48 -32.84 8.70
C THR A 130 -28.37 -31.60 8.72
N ILE A 131 -29.60 -31.75 8.22
CA ILE A 131 -30.58 -30.68 8.10
C ILE A 131 -31.76 -31.03 9.00
N THR A 132 -32.18 -30.13 9.87
CA THR A 132 -33.36 -30.31 10.71
C THR A 132 -34.25 -29.08 10.68
N GLY A 133 -35.57 -29.32 10.68
CA GLY A 133 -36.59 -28.28 10.79
C GLY A 133 -37.44 -28.51 12.03
N THR A 134 -37.60 -27.47 12.85
CA THR A 134 -38.62 -27.47 13.92
C THR A 134 -40.02 -27.56 13.33
N ALA A 135 -41.02 -28.00 14.11
CA ALA A 135 -42.41 -28.08 13.65
C ALA A 135 -42.94 -26.74 13.06
N ALA A 136 -42.58 -25.62 13.70
CA ALA A 136 -42.90 -24.29 13.21
C ALA A 136 -42.24 -24.01 11.84
N ALA A 137 -40.95 -24.31 11.71
CA ALA A 137 -40.23 -24.13 10.45
C ALA A 137 -40.80 -25.01 9.31
N LEU A 138 -41.22 -26.24 9.60
CA LEU A 138 -41.85 -27.12 8.60
C LEU A 138 -43.19 -26.57 8.09
N LYS A 139 -43.95 -25.90 8.96
CA LYS A 139 -45.17 -25.19 8.57
C LYS A 139 -44.84 -23.96 7.73
N THR A 140 -43.88 -23.14 8.16
CA THR A 140 -43.45 -21.92 7.48
C THR A 140 -42.84 -22.18 6.09
N TYR A 141 -42.03 -23.23 5.96
CA TYR A 141 -41.28 -23.56 4.75
C TYR A 141 -41.87 -24.76 4.00
N LYS A 142 -43.17 -25.04 4.17
CA LYS A 142 -43.83 -26.17 3.51
C LYS A 142 -43.60 -26.14 1.99
N GLY A 143 -43.03 -27.22 1.46
CA GLY A 143 -42.70 -27.35 0.03
C GLY A 143 -41.53 -26.48 -0.46
N LYS A 144 -40.86 -25.71 0.41
CA LYS A 144 -39.68 -24.92 0.03
C LYS A 144 -38.43 -25.79 0.06
N MET A 145 -37.57 -25.55 -0.93
CA MET A 145 -36.32 -26.29 -1.09
C MET A 145 -35.24 -25.73 -0.18
N VAL A 146 -34.57 -26.60 0.56
CA VAL A 146 -33.28 -26.33 1.15
C VAL A 146 -32.23 -26.46 0.05
N LYS A 147 -31.48 -25.39 -0.19
CA LYS A 147 -30.36 -25.35 -1.14
C LYS A 147 -29.05 -25.22 -0.39
N ILE A 148 -28.07 -26.02 -0.78
CA ILE A 148 -26.68 -25.89 -0.33
C ILE A 148 -25.81 -25.67 -1.57
N ALA A 149 -25.24 -24.48 -1.68
CA ALA A 149 -24.33 -24.10 -2.74
C ALA A 149 -22.89 -24.17 -2.22
N ARG A 150 -22.06 -25.03 -2.81
CA ARG A 150 -20.64 -25.12 -2.50
C ARG A 150 -19.87 -24.11 -3.33
N THR A 151 -19.03 -23.33 -2.67
CA THR A 151 -18.08 -22.41 -3.30
C THR A 151 -16.66 -22.90 -3.02
N THR A 152 -15.84 -23.03 -4.07
CA THR A 152 -14.42 -23.41 -4.00
C THR A 152 -13.56 -22.34 -4.66
N LYS A 153 -12.32 -22.17 -4.18
CA LYS A 153 -11.32 -21.30 -4.80
C LYS A 153 -10.20 -22.12 -5.45
N SER A 154 -9.75 -21.68 -6.62
CA SER A 154 -8.53 -22.14 -7.27
C SER A 154 -7.76 -20.90 -7.74
N GLY A 155 -6.70 -20.54 -7.02
CA GLY A 155 -6.05 -19.23 -7.18
C GLY A 155 -7.03 -18.08 -6.89
N THR A 156 -7.15 -17.12 -7.81
CA THR A 156 -8.13 -16.02 -7.74
C THR A 156 -9.54 -16.43 -8.22
N ASN A 157 -9.68 -17.57 -8.88
CA ASN A 157 -10.94 -18.01 -9.46
C ASN A 157 -11.85 -18.62 -8.38
N THR A 158 -13.12 -18.22 -8.41
CA THR A 158 -14.15 -18.72 -7.49
C THR A 158 -15.24 -19.43 -8.29
N THR A 159 -15.53 -20.68 -7.95
CA THR A 159 -16.59 -21.49 -8.58
C THR A 159 -17.66 -21.80 -7.54
N THR A 160 -18.93 -21.59 -7.88
CA THR A 160 -20.07 -21.91 -7.02
C THR A 160 -21.00 -22.91 -7.70
N THR A 161 -21.39 -23.97 -7.00
CA THR A 161 -22.25 -25.04 -7.52
C THR A 161 -23.29 -25.47 -6.49
N ASP A 162 -24.56 -25.53 -6.88
CA ASP A 162 -25.62 -26.13 -6.06
C ASP A 162 -25.39 -27.64 -5.94
N ILE A 163 -25.06 -28.13 -4.75
CA ILE A 163 -24.79 -29.55 -4.49
C ILE A 163 -25.97 -30.26 -3.82
N TYR A 164 -26.87 -29.51 -3.20
CA TYR A 164 -28.08 -30.04 -2.59
C TYR A 164 -29.27 -29.13 -2.90
N ASN A 165 -30.39 -29.73 -3.30
CA ASN A 165 -31.64 -29.04 -3.58
C ASN A 165 -32.81 -29.99 -3.33
N LYS A 166 -33.33 -30.04 -2.09
CA LYS A 166 -34.48 -30.89 -1.72
C LYS A 166 -35.42 -30.16 -0.75
N ALA A 167 -36.68 -30.55 -0.71
CA ALA A 167 -37.67 -29.96 0.21
C ALA A 167 -37.24 -30.13 1.68
N LEU A 168 -37.53 -29.12 2.52
CA LEU A 168 -37.26 -29.21 3.95
C LEU A 168 -38.11 -30.32 4.61
N THR A 169 -37.46 -31.20 5.34
CA THR A 169 -38.10 -32.24 6.18
C THR A 169 -37.68 -32.06 7.65
N ALA A 170 -38.34 -32.79 8.56
CA ALA A 170 -38.01 -32.75 10.00
C ALA A 170 -36.54 -33.09 10.26
N LYS A 171 -36.02 -34.09 9.52
CA LYS A 171 -34.62 -34.48 9.52
C LYS A 171 -34.22 -34.98 8.13
N GLY A 172 -33.07 -34.52 7.65
CA GLY A 172 -32.46 -34.94 6.40
C GLY A 172 -30.95 -35.06 6.54
N THR A 173 -30.33 -35.90 5.71
CA THR A 173 -28.88 -36.02 5.65
C THR A 173 -28.43 -36.23 4.21
N ALA A 174 -27.30 -35.60 3.84
CA ALA A 174 -26.67 -35.76 2.53
C ALA A 174 -25.16 -35.71 2.67
N SER A 175 -24.44 -36.53 1.89
CA SER A 175 -22.98 -36.54 1.90
C SER A 175 -22.44 -36.25 0.51
N PHE A 176 -21.39 -35.43 0.45
CA PHE A 176 -20.73 -35.04 -0.79
C PHE A 176 -19.23 -35.20 -0.66
N THR A 177 -18.55 -35.34 -1.80
CA THR A 177 -17.08 -35.35 -1.83
C THR A 177 -16.53 -34.08 -1.21
N TYR A 178 -15.59 -34.25 -0.29
CA TYR A 178 -14.85 -33.17 0.34
C TYR A 178 -14.07 -32.38 -0.72
N GLN A 179 -14.02 -31.07 -0.54
CA GLN A 179 -13.23 -30.15 -1.34
C GLN A 179 -12.57 -29.20 -0.36
N LYS A 180 -11.24 -29.09 -0.45
CA LYS A 180 -10.46 -28.27 0.46
C LYS A 180 -10.86 -26.80 0.37
N ASP A 181 -10.95 -26.14 1.53
CA ASP A 181 -11.27 -24.71 1.68
C ASP A 181 -12.64 -24.32 1.10
N ALA A 182 -13.54 -25.30 0.93
CA ALA A 182 -14.89 -25.05 0.43
C ALA A 182 -15.77 -24.39 1.50
N THR A 183 -16.58 -23.42 1.07
CA THR A 183 -17.68 -22.85 1.87
C THR A 183 -19.02 -23.29 1.29
N TYR A 184 -20.04 -23.37 2.13
CA TYR A 184 -21.35 -23.90 1.76
C TYR A 184 -22.44 -22.92 2.16
N ALA A 185 -22.95 -22.15 1.20
CA ALA A 185 -24.04 -21.21 1.41
C ALA A 185 -25.39 -21.95 1.45
N ILE A 186 -26.20 -21.65 2.45
CA ILE A 186 -27.43 -22.38 2.76
C ILE A 186 -28.63 -21.45 2.68
N LYS A 187 -29.64 -21.87 1.90
CA LYS A 187 -30.92 -21.18 1.77
C LYS A 187 -32.09 -22.15 1.95
N VAL A 188 -33.24 -21.64 2.37
CA VAL A 188 -34.54 -22.34 2.31
C VAL A 188 -35.53 -21.46 1.58
N GLY A 189 -35.97 -21.90 0.41
CA GLY A 189 -36.65 -21.02 -0.54
C GLY A 189 -35.77 -19.81 -0.87
N VAL A 190 -36.26 -18.61 -0.60
CA VAL A 190 -35.52 -17.35 -0.77
C VAL A 190 -34.78 -16.91 0.50
N THR A 191 -35.00 -17.58 1.64
CA THR A 191 -34.40 -17.18 2.93
C THR A 191 -32.97 -17.69 3.05
N THR A 192 -32.01 -16.79 3.19
CA THR A 192 -30.61 -17.14 3.53
C THR A 192 -30.47 -17.50 5.01
N LEU A 193 -30.02 -18.73 5.28
CA LEU A 193 -29.76 -19.23 6.63
C LEU A 193 -28.35 -18.84 7.11
N GLY A 194 -27.38 -18.80 6.20
CA GLY A 194 -25.97 -18.52 6.47
C GLY A 194 -25.07 -19.41 5.61
N SER A 195 -23.80 -19.51 6.00
CA SER A 195 -22.85 -20.43 5.36
C SER A 195 -22.14 -21.28 6.42
N VAL A 196 -21.75 -22.49 6.05
CA VAL A 196 -20.89 -23.37 6.85
C VAL A 196 -19.58 -23.68 6.11
N SER A 197 -18.57 -24.10 6.85
CA SER A 197 -17.32 -24.70 6.36
C SER A 197 -16.94 -25.87 7.27
N VAL A 198 -16.07 -26.75 6.77
CA VAL A 198 -15.55 -27.90 7.55
C VAL A 198 -14.04 -27.87 7.75
N ASP A 199 -13.36 -26.97 7.05
CA ASP A 199 -11.96 -26.67 7.29
C ASP A 199 -11.86 -25.29 7.94
N ASP A 200 -10.88 -25.15 8.84
CA ASP A 200 -10.42 -23.84 9.25
C ASP A 200 -9.86 -23.12 8.02
N THR A 201 -10.15 -21.84 7.87
CA THR A 201 -9.62 -21.04 6.78
C THR A 201 -8.29 -20.43 7.21
N VAL A 202 -7.19 -20.85 6.60
CA VAL A 202 -5.88 -20.23 6.78
C VAL A 202 -5.71 -19.11 5.76
N SER A 203 -5.44 -17.89 6.24
CA SER A 203 -5.18 -16.71 5.41
C SER A 203 -3.70 -16.31 5.52
N GLY A 204 -3.03 -16.22 4.37
CA GLY A 204 -1.58 -15.98 4.28
C GLY A 204 -0.73 -17.24 4.56
N ALA A 205 0.59 -17.04 4.68
CA ALA A 205 1.56 -18.07 5.05
C ALA A 205 2.25 -17.68 6.36
N THR A 206 2.72 -18.61 7.19
CA THR A 206 3.56 -18.27 8.34
C THR A 206 5.01 -18.23 7.89
N LEU A 207 5.71 -17.13 8.16
CA LEU A 207 7.15 -17.02 7.87
C LEU A 207 7.96 -17.37 9.12
N THR A 208 9.08 -18.05 8.93
CA THR A 208 10.13 -18.14 9.96
C THR A 208 11.14 -17.04 9.67
N LEU A 209 11.36 -16.17 10.66
CA LEU A 209 12.24 -15.00 10.55
C LEU A 209 13.51 -15.21 11.39
N PRO A 210 14.69 -14.83 10.88
CA PRO A 210 15.94 -14.96 11.62
C PRO A 210 16.03 -13.92 12.75
N ALA A 211 16.88 -14.17 13.75
CA ALA A 211 17.20 -13.22 14.82
C ALA A 211 18.19 -12.11 14.37
N THR A 212 18.32 -11.87 13.07
CA THR A 212 19.23 -10.87 12.49
C THR A 212 18.92 -9.49 13.08
N ALA A 213 19.97 -8.77 13.50
CA ALA A 213 19.83 -7.39 13.96
C ALA A 213 19.34 -6.47 12.83
N ILE A 214 18.47 -5.53 13.17
CA ILE A 214 17.94 -4.54 12.24
C ILE A 214 18.93 -3.37 12.12
N LYS A 215 19.18 -2.94 10.88
CA LYS A 215 19.94 -1.72 10.56
C LYS A 215 19.08 -0.78 9.73
N VAL A 216 18.69 0.36 10.27
CA VAL A 216 17.89 1.35 9.57
C VAL A 216 18.81 2.25 8.74
N ALA A 217 18.64 2.26 7.42
CA ALA A 217 19.19 3.30 6.57
C ALA A 217 18.20 4.47 6.45
N TYR A 218 18.71 5.69 6.49
CA TYR A 218 17.91 6.91 6.32
C TYR A 218 18.65 7.95 5.48
N ARG A 219 17.90 8.91 4.92
CA ARG A 219 18.44 9.95 4.05
C ARG A 219 19.24 10.97 4.84
N SER A 220 20.50 11.22 4.44
CA SER A 220 21.39 12.19 5.09
C SER A 220 21.04 13.64 4.76
N SER A 221 20.40 13.88 3.61
CA SER A 221 19.99 15.20 3.13
C SER A 221 18.47 15.38 3.15
N THR A 222 18.02 16.64 3.06
CA THR A 222 16.60 16.99 2.95
C THR A 222 15.95 16.30 1.76
N SER A 223 14.90 15.51 2.01
CA SER A 223 14.30 14.59 1.05
C SER A 223 12.77 14.61 1.15
N GLY A 224 12.09 14.76 0.01
CA GLY A 224 10.64 14.65 -0.07
C GLY A 224 10.15 13.23 0.21
N THR A 225 10.92 12.20 -0.16
CA THR A 225 10.70 10.81 0.26
C THR A 225 10.65 10.70 1.80
N THR A 226 11.58 11.37 2.49
CA THR A 226 11.63 11.41 3.96
C THR A 226 10.42 12.15 4.52
N ASN A 227 10.02 13.27 3.90
CA ASN A 227 8.84 14.01 4.31
C ASN A 227 7.57 13.15 4.24
N ASN A 228 7.31 12.50 3.11
CA ASN A 228 6.12 11.68 2.93
C ASN A 228 6.14 10.43 3.81
N PHE A 229 7.31 9.79 3.99
CA PHE A 229 7.45 8.65 4.89
C PHE A 229 7.19 9.04 6.35
N THR A 230 7.77 10.14 6.82
CA THR A 230 7.56 10.62 8.19
C THR A 230 6.15 11.19 8.41
N ASN A 231 5.51 11.72 7.36
CA ASN A 231 4.09 12.07 7.39
C ASN A 231 3.20 10.83 7.58
N PHE A 232 3.47 9.75 6.84
CA PHE A 232 2.80 8.46 7.07
C PHE A 232 3.00 7.99 8.51
N LEU A 233 4.23 8.01 9.03
CA LEU A 233 4.51 7.59 10.40
C LEU A 233 3.73 8.45 11.42
N ASN A 234 3.75 9.78 11.27
CA ASN A 234 3.05 10.67 12.17
C ASN A 234 1.53 10.48 12.14
N LYS A 235 0.95 10.36 10.94
CA LYS A 235 -0.50 10.32 10.78
C LYS A 235 -1.11 8.93 11.02
N ALA A 236 -0.44 7.87 10.58
CA ALA A 236 -0.94 6.51 10.74
C ALA A 236 -0.54 5.88 12.09
N VAL A 237 0.57 6.30 12.69
CA VAL A 237 1.11 5.73 13.93
C VAL A 237 1.63 6.77 14.91
N GLY A 238 0.88 7.86 15.08
CA GLY A 238 1.23 8.99 15.95
C GLY A 238 1.44 8.65 17.43
N SER A 239 1.02 7.46 17.88
CA SER A 239 1.35 6.93 19.21
C SER A 239 2.82 6.50 19.37
N ILE A 240 3.50 6.24 18.25
CA ILE A 240 4.93 5.91 18.19
C ILE A 240 5.73 7.09 17.61
N TRP A 241 5.23 7.67 16.51
CA TRP A 241 5.90 8.77 15.80
C TRP A 241 5.19 10.10 16.05
N THR A 242 5.52 10.74 17.16
CA THR A 242 4.80 11.93 17.67
C THR A 242 5.15 13.25 16.96
N THR A 243 6.24 13.26 16.22
CA THR A 243 6.81 14.42 15.53
C THR A 243 6.19 14.63 14.16
N ALA A 244 5.99 15.89 13.78
CA ALA A 244 5.48 16.25 12.46
C ALA A 244 6.45 15.84 11.33
N ALA A 245 5.90 15.68 10.12
CA ALA A 245 6.67 15.40 8.93
C ALA A 245 7.77 16.45 8.68
N ASN A 246 8.94 16.00 8.22
CA ASN A 246 10.05 16.88 7.88
C ASN A 246 10.88 16.29 6.73
N ASP A 247 11.50 17.14 5.93
CA ASP A 247 12.43 16.71 4.88
C ASP A 247 13.71 16.08 5.49
N SER A 248 14.05 16.42 6.73
CA SER A 248 15.15 15.85 7.50
C SER A 248 14.66 14.73 8.41
N PHE A 249 15.21 13.51 8.22
CA PHE A 249 14.84 12.35 9.04
C PHE A 249 15.17 12.57 10.51
N THR A 250 16.35 13.12 10.80
CA THR A 250 16.82 13.34 12.16
C THR A 250 16.00 14.42 12.87
N THR A 251 15.48 15.41 12.14
CA THR A 251 14.56 16.41 12.72
C THR A 251 13.17 15.84 12.95
N ALA A 252 12.71 14.97 12.05
CA ALA A 252 11.45 14.24 12.21
C ALA A 252 11.53 13.09 13.21
N PHE A 253 12.70 12.68 13.70
CA PHE A 253 12.82 11.54 14.61
C PHE A 253 12.15 11.84 15.96
N PRO A 254 11.39 10.91 16.58
CA PRO A 254 10.78 11.14 17.89
C PRO A 254 11.84 11.44 18.96
N GLY A 255 11.73 12.60 19.61
CA GLY A 255 12.77 13.10 20.52
C GLY A 255 13.84 13.98 19.86
N GLY A 256 13.75 14.20 18.54
CA GLY A 256 14.63 15.07 17.77
C GLY A 256 15.96 14.41 17.39
N SER A 257 16.85 15.22 16.80
CA SER A 257 18.07 14.71 16.15
C SER A 257 19.06 14.04 17.09
N THR A 258 19.06 14.43 18.37
CA THR A 258 19.91 13.83 19.40
C THR A 258 19.41 12.47 19.88
N ALA A 259 18.15 12.11 19.58
CA ALA A 259 17.57 10.83 19.95
C ALA A 259 17.81 9.72 18.92
N VAL A 260 18.34 10.06 17.74
CA VAL A 260 18.71 9.06 16.71
C VAL A 260 19.85 8.18 17.27
N PRO A 261 19.70 6.84 17.28
CA PRO A 261 20.74 5.96 17.81
C PRO A 261 22.08 6.12 17.09
N THR A 262 23.17 6.08 17.87
CA THR A 262 24.56 6.21 17.38
C THR A 262 25.35 4.91 17.51
N ASP A 263 24.70 3.81 17.88
CA ASP A 263 25.29 2.48 18.07
C ASP A 263 25.49 1.68 16.76
N GLY A 264 25.31 2.34 15.61
CA GLY A 264 25.40 1.72 14.29
C GLY A 264 24.11 1.03 13.82
N SER A 265 23.05 1.02 14.63
CA SER A 265 21.73 0.52 14.19
C SER A 265 21.02 1.49 13.23
N PHE A 266 21.46 2.75 13.14
CA PHE A 266 20.98 3.76 12.22
C PHE A 266 22.13 4.32 11.37
N GLN A 267 21.97 4.31 10.04
CA GLN A 267 22.98 4.75 9.10
C GLN A 267 22.41 5.80 8.14
N ALA A 268 23.02 6.99 8.13
CA ALA A 268 22.75 8.00 7.13
C ALA A 268 23.40 7.63 5.79
N ALA A 269 22.68 7.83 4.68
CA ALA A 269 23.24 7.73 3.33
C ALA A 269 22.64 8.78 2.39
N THR A 270 23.40 9.16 1.36
CA THR A 270 23.03 10.22 0.42
C THR A 270 22.15 9.69 -0.71
N GLY A 271 21.02 10.36 -0.95
CA GLY A 271 20.12 10.01 -2.06
C GLY A 271 19.39 8.68 -1.86
N SER A 272 18.49 8.36 -2.80
CA SER A 272 17.79 7.08 -2.82
C SER A 272 18.76 5.93 -3.15
N ASP A 273 19.71 6.14 -4.07
CA ASP A 273 20.79 5.18 -4.35
C ASP A 273 21.61 4.82 -3.12
N GLY A 274 22.02 5.81 -2.31
CA GLY A 274 22.86 5.55 -1.14
C GLY A 274 22.16 4.66 -0.12
N VAL A 275 20.90 4.95 0.20
CA VAL A 275 20.14 4.11 1.15
C VAL A 275 19.82 2.74 0.57
N ALA A 276 19.49 2.64 -0.72
CA ALA A 276 19.18 1.36 -1.37
C ALA A 276 20.43 0.47 -1.50
N ASN A 277 21.60 1.06 -1.81
CA ASN A 277 22.87 0.36 -1.83
C ASN A 277 23.27 -0.11 -0.43
N TYR A 278 23.07 0.72 0.60
CA TYR A 278 23.31 0.28 1.98
C TYR A 278 22.49 -0.96 2.33
N VAL A 279 21.20 -0.98 1.95
CA VAL A 279 20.35 -2.16 2.16
C VAL A 279 20.84 -3.37 1.37
N LYS A 280 21.21 -3.19 0.09
CA LYS A 280 21.79 -4.26 -0.73
C LYS A 280 23.00 -4.91 -0.05
N ASP A 281 23.88 -4.10 0.53
CA ASP A 281 25.17 -4.56 1.03
C ASP A 281 25.12 -5.09 2.47
N ASN A 282 24.04 -4.82 3.22
CA ASN A 282 23.94 -5.17 4.64
C ASN A 282 22.74 -6.08 4.92
N ASN A 283 22.99 -7.36 5.24
CA ASN A 283 21.94 -8.25 5.73
C ASN A 283 21.33 -7.68 7.03
N GLY A 284 19.99 -7.73 7.13
CA GLY A 284 19.22 -7.17 8.23
C GLY A 284 18.85 -5.69 8.04
N ALA A 285 19.32 -5.04 6.98
CA ALA A 285 19.06 -3.62 6.76
C ALA A 285 17.66 -3.35 6.19
N ILE A 286 17.12 -2.18 6.52
CA ILE A 286 15.80 -1.68 6.11
C ILE A 286 15.88 -0.18 5.82
N THR A 287 15.15 0.29 4.81
CA THR A 287 15.04 1.72 4.45
C THR A 287 13.66 2.04 3.87
N TYR A 288 13.41 3.31 3.60
CA TYR A 288 12.30 3.81 2.80
C TYR A 288 12.85 4.44 1.51
N THR A 289 12.35 4.03 0.34
CA THR A 289 12.79 4.55 -0.96
C THR A 289 11.70 4.40 -2.02
N GLU A 290 11.78 5.14 -3.11
CA GLU A 290 10.89 4.94 -4.26
C GLU A 290 11.03 3.50 -4.79
N THR A 291 9.90 2.92 -5.22
CA THR A 291 9.83 1.49 -5.58
C THR A 291 10.79 1.09 -6.70
N SER A 292 11.08 2.00 -7.65
CA SER A 292 12.06 1.76 -8.72
C SER A 292 13.44 1.35 -8.20
N TYR A 293 13.94 1.99 -7.13
CA TYR A 293 15.26 1.68 -6.56
C TYR A 293 15.33 0.28 -5.94
N VAL A 294 14.18 -0.25 -5.50
CA VAL A 294 14.08 -1.63 -5.01
C VAL A 294 14.13 -2.59 -6.18
N GLU A 295 13.37 -2.33 -7.22
CA GLU A 295 13.25 -3.22 -8.39
C GLU A 295 14.57 -3.31 -9.17
N GLU A 296 15.35 -2.23 -9.25
CA GLU A 296 16.72 -2.22 -9.78
C GLU A 296 17.68 -3.17 -9.04
N ARG A 297 17.39 -3.50 -7.77
CA ARG A 297 18.26 -4.27 -6.87
C ARG A 297 17.63 -5.57 -6.41
N LYS A 298 16.48 -5.94 -6.98
CA LYS A 298 15.61 -6.99 -6.47
C LYS A 298 16.27 -8.35 -6.57
N THR A 299 16.21 -9.07 -5.47
CA THR A 299 16.63 -10.48 -5.36
C THR A 299 15.68 -11.20 -4.42
N ALA A 300 15.87 -12.50 -4.19
CA ALA A 300 15.08 -13.22 -3.19
C ALA A 300 15.21 -12.60 -1.78
N SER A 301 16.38 -12.04 -1.45
CA SER A 301 16.66 -11.42 -0.15
C SER A 301 16.38 -9.93 -0.10
N ILE A 302 16.28 -9.24 -1.24
CA ILE A 302 16.05 -7.79 -1.34
C ILE A 302 14.66 -7.54 -1.93
N GLN A 303 13.75 -7.06 -1.09
CA GLN A 303 12.35 -6.85 -1.46
C GLN A 303 11.77 -5.62 -0.78
N SER A 304 10.60 -5.19 -1.24
CA SER A 304 9.73 -4.30 -0.47
C SER A 304 8.84 -5.11 0.46
N ALA A 305 8.67 -4.65 1.70
CA ALA A 305 7.69 -5.23 2.62
C ALA A 305 6.27 -4.92 2.15
N ALA A 306 5.36 -5.89 2.31
CA ALA A 306 3.93 -5.63 2.16
C ALA A 306 3.40 -4.95 3.41
N ILE A 307 2.65 -3.86 3.24
CA ILE A 307 2.17 -3.04 4.35
C ILE A 307 0.69 -3.32 4.60
N LYS A 308 0.34 -3.54 5.86
CA LYS A 308 -1.07 -3.72 6.26
C LYS A 308 -1.84 -2.41 6.06
N ASN A 309 -2.93 -2.45 5.30
CA ASN A 309 -3.83 -1.31 5.13
C ASN A 309 -5.04 -1.39 6.08
N ASN A 310 -5.92 -0.38 6.01
CA ASN A 310 -7.09 -0.29 6.91
C ASN A 310 -8.17 -1.34 6.61
N ALA A 311 -8.15 -1.97 5.43
CA ALA A 311 -8.97 -3.14 5.12
C ALA A 311 -8.43 -4.45 5.73
N GLY A 312 -7.27 -4.39 6.40
CA GLY A 312 -6.59 -5.53 7.01
C GLY A 312 -5.76 -6.36 6.04
N ASN A 313 -5.60 -5.92 4.78
CA ASN A 313 -4.81 -6.60 3.77
C ASN A 313 -3.35 -6.15 3.82
N TYR A 314 -2.42 -7.07 3.62
CA TYR A 314 -1.02 -6.73 3.36
C TYR A 314 -0.84 -6.50 1.87
N VAL A 315 -0.54 -5.25 1.50
CA VAL A 315 -0.45 -4.81 0.11
C VAL A 315 1.00 -4.51 -0.24
N ALA A 316 1.47 -5.02 -1.37
CA ALA A 316 2.78 -4.67 -1.93
C ALA A 316 2.70 -3.33 -2.68
N PRO A 317 3.79 -2.54 -2.72
CA PRO A 317 3.82 -1.30 -3.48
C PRO A 317 3.65 -1.57 -4.97
N SER A 318 2.78 -0.81 -5.64
CA SER A 318 2.55 -0.90 -7.09
C SER A 318 1.83 0.34 -7.60
N SER A 319 1.89 0.60 -8.91
CA SER A 319 1.15 1.69 -9.57
C SER A 319 -0.35 1.66 -9.24
N LYS A 320 -0.95 0.46 -9.30
CA LYS A 320 -2.36 0.25 -8.97
C LYS A 320 -2.67 0.60 -7.51
N ALA A 321 -1.85 0.11 -6.58
CA ALA A 321 -2.06 0.34 -5.15
C ALA A 321 -1.87 1.81 -4.75
N THR A 322 -0.93 2.52 -5.40
CA THR A 322 -0.75 3.97 -5.27
C THR A 322 -1.98 4.72 -5.78
N SER A 323 -2.52 4.30 -6.93
CA SER A 323 -3.72 4.93 -7.51
C SER A 323 -4.94 4.74 -6.62
N ALA A 324 -5.11 3.55 -6.03
CA ALA A 324 -6.17 3.26 -5.07
C ALA A 324 -6.07 4.13 -3.80
N PHE A 325 -4.86 4.39 -3.31
CA PHE A 325 -4.64 5.28 -2.16
C PHE A 325 -5.04 6.73 -2.46
N TYR A 326 -4.64 7.28 -3.61
CA TYR A 326 -4.94 8.67 -3.95
C TYR A 326 -6.35 8.91 -4.48
N ALA A 327 -7.14 7.87 -4.73
CA ALA A 327 -8.54 8.00 -5.16
C ALA A 327 -9.42 8.71 -4.12
N GLU A 328 -9.07 8.60 -2.84
CA GLU A 328 -9.79 9.21 -1.71
C GLU A 328 -9.06 10.45 -1.12
N ALA A 329 -7.92 10.84 -1.69
CA ALA A 329 -7.13 11.97 -1.17
C ALA A 329 -7.79 13.33 -1.45
N THR A 330 -7.52 14.31 -0.58
CA THR A 330 -7.98 15.68 -0.79
C THR A 330 -7.02 16.44 -1.69
N ILE A 331 -7.56 16.99 -2.79
CA ILE A 331 -6.81 17.78 -3.76
C ILE A 331 -7.07 19.26 -3.47
N ASN A 332 -6.05 19.99 -3.02
CA ASN A 332 -6.17 21.37 -2.57
C ASN A 332 -6.20 22.37 -3.74
N ALA A 333 -6.69 23.59 -3.48
CA ALA A 333 -6.85 24.63 -4.49
C ALA A 333 -5.52 25.06 -5.14
N ASP A 334 -4.41 24.97 -4.41
CA ASP A 334 -3.05 25.28 -4.86
C ASP A 334 -2.37 24.13 -5.62
N GLY A 335 -3.04 22.98 -5.75
CA GLY A 335 -2.52 21.80 -6.44
C GLY A 335 -1.81 20.82 -5.52
N SER A 336 -1.54 21.17 -4.26
CA SER A 336 -1.05 20.21 -3.29
C SER A 336 -2.10 19.12 -3.00
N VAL A 337 -1.64 17.98 -2.52
CA VAL A 337 -2.50 16.83 -2.19
C VAL A 337 -2.29 16.52 -0.71
N THR A 338 -3.38 16.44 0.04
CA THR A 338 -3.37 15.98 1.42
C THR A 338 -3.71 14.49 1.42
N PRO A 339 -2.76 13.60 1.77
CA PRO A 339 -3.02 12.17 1.85
C PRO A 339 -4.07 11.83 2.92
N ASP A 340 -4.94 10.88 2.63
CA ASP A 340 -5.86 10.30 3.62
C ASP A 340 -5.36 8.90 4.04
N TYR A 341 -4.76 8.82 5.22
CA TYR A 341 -4.27 7.54 5.77
C TYR A 341 -5.38 6.69 6.41
N THR A 342 -6.64 7.14 6.38
CA THR A 342 -7.82 6.38 6.80
C THR A 342 -8.51 5.64 5.65
N VAL A 343 -8.00 5.80 4.40
CA VAL A 343 -8.48 5.13 3.19
C VAL A 343 -8.78 3.65 3.42
N ALA A 344 -9.98 3.21 3.02
CA ALA A 344 -10.48 1.87 3.27
C ALA A 344 -10.37 0.94 2.04
N ALA A 345 -9.88 1.44 0.91
CA ALA A 345 -9.69 0.65 -0.30
C ALA A 345 -8.81 -0.57 -0.05
N ALA A 346 -9.32 -1.75 -0.44
CA ALA A 346 -8.73 -3.04 -0.10
C ALA A 346 -7.33 -3.27 -0.70
N ASP A 347 -7.03 -2.59 -1.81
CA ASP A 347 -5.76 -2.65 -2.54
C ASP A 347 -4.91 -1.38 -2.38
N ALA A 348 -5.29 -0.44 -1.51
CA ALA A 348 -4.46 0.74 -1.24
C ALA A 348 -3.18 0.37 -0.49
N TYR A 349 -2.04 0.82 -1.01
CA TYR A 349 -0.77 0.87 -0.28
C TYR A 349 -0.68 2.21 0.45
N LEU A 350 -0.27 2.23 1.73
CA LEU A 350 -0.41 3.43 2.55
C LEU A 350 0.74 4.44 2.45
N ILE A 351 1.89 4.06 1.89
CA ILE A 351 3.10 4.89 1.91
C ILE A 351 3.41 5.37 0.48
N ASN A 352 3.03 6.61 0.17
CA ASN A 352 3.14 7.16 -1.17
C ASN A 352 3.61 8.62 -1.15
N ALA A 353 4.04 9.10 -2.31
CA ALA A 353 4.29 10.51 -2.58
C ALA A 353 3.65 10.94 -3.91
N ILE A 354 3.29 12.22 -3.98
CA ILE A 354 3.11 12.95 -5.25
C ILE A 354 4.41 13.69 -5.52
N SER A 355 4.95 13.56 -6.73
CA SER A 355 6.04 14.42 -7.18
C SER A 355 5.46 15.61 -7.96
N TYR A 356 5.89 16.80 -7.59
CA TYR A 356 5.43 18.09 -8.10
C TYR A 356 6.51 18.75 -8.96
N GLY A 357 6.08 19.37 -10.06
CA GLY A 357 6.84 20.40 -10.74
C GLY A 357 6.55 21.77 -10.12
N LEU A 358 7.61 22.52 -9.80
CA LEU A 358 7.54 23.93 -9.44
C LEU A 358 7.68 24.78 -10.69
N GLY A 359 6.72 25.66 -10.96
CA GLY A 359 6.75 26.58 -12.09
C GLY A 359 6.32 27.99 -11.71
N ALA A 360 7.04 29.00 -12.20
CA ALA A 360 6.69 30.41 -11.98
C ALA A 360 5.50 30.83 -12.86
N THR A 361 4.62 31.69 -12.34
CA THR A 361 3.42 32.13 -13.09
C THR A 361 3.71 33.27 -14.05
N ALA A 362 4.77 34.06 -13.80
CA ALA A 362 5.12 35.22 -14.60
C ALA A 362 5.26 34.89 -16.10
N ALA A 363 4.65 35.70 -16.96
CA ALA A 363 4.72 35.52 -18.40
C ALA A 363 6.16 35.63 -18.92
N SER A 364 6.67 34.54 -19.52
CA SER A 364 7.95 34.53 -20.24
C SER A 364 7.98 33.33 -21.20
N THR A 365 8.79 33.44 -22.26
CA THR A 365 9.01 32.33 -23.20
C THR A 365 9.53 31.07 -22.49
N THR A 366 10.36 31.25 -21.47
CA THR A 366 10.90 30.15 -20.65
C THR A 366 9.80 29.45 -19.85
N ASN A 367 8.92 30.20 -19.17
CA ASN A 367 7.83 29.59 -18.39
C ASN A 367 6.79 28.92 -19.29
N THR A 368 6.54 29.43 -20.49
CA THR A 368 5.72 28.73 -21.50
C THR A 368 6.32 27.38 -21.90
N ALA A 369 7.65 27.28 -22.04
CA ALA A 369 8.34 26.02 -22.29
C ALA A 369 8.23 25.06 -21.10
N VAL A 370 8.35 25.55 -19.86
CA VAL A 370 8.13 24.76 -18.64
C VAL A 370 6.69 24.22 -18.56
N ALA A 371 5.68 25.05 -18.85
CA ALA A 371 4.29 24.63 -18.91
C ALA A 371 4.06 23.52 -19.96
N SER A 372 4.73 23.64 -21.12
CA SER A 372 4.70 22.65 -22.20
C SER A 372 5.38 21.33 -21.82
N TRP A 373 6.45 21.38 -21.02
CA TRP A 373 7.11 20.23 -20.45
C TRP A 373 6.20 19.50 -19.46
N PHE A 374 5.61 20.20 -18.49
CA PHE A 374 4.68 19.59 -17.54
C PHE A 374 3.46 18.97 -18.22
N ASN A 375 2.90 19.64 -19.23
CA ASN A 375 1.82 19.06 -20.05
C ASN A 375 2.24 17.78 -20.76
N TYR A 376 3.47 17.70 -21.28
CA TYR A 376 3.98 16.49 -21.90
C TYR A 376 4.16 15.35 -20.89
N VAL A 377 4.64 15.64 -19.68
CA VAL A 377 4.73 14.65 -18.60
C VAL A 377 3.34 14.08 -18.31
N LEU A 378 2.35 14.96 -18.10
CA LEU A 378 0.99 14.58 -17.72
C LEU A 378 0.21 13.86 -18.83
N LYS A 379 0.37 14.26 -20.09
CA LYS A 379 -0.46 13.77 -21.22
C LYS A 379 0.19 12.64 -22.01
N THR A 380 1.52 12.51 -21.95
CA THR A 380 2.26 11.61 -22.87
C THR A 380 3.23 10.72 -22.11
N CYS A 381 4.17 11.29 -21.36
CA CYS A 381 5.23 10.52 -20.73
C CYS A 381 4.71 9.59 -19.62
N ALA A 382 4.05 10.15 -18.60
CA ALA A 382 3.58 9.37 -17.46
C ALA A 382 2.53 8.32 -17.88
N PRO A 383 1.52 8.63 -18.71
CA PRO A 383 0.59 7.60 -19.18
C PRO A 383 1.27 6.44 -19.93
N ALA A 384 2.35 6.71 -20.66
CA ALA A 384 3.04 5.68 -21.45
C ALA A 384 4.08 4.88 -20.66
N SER A 385 4.72 5.49 -19.65
CA SER A 385 5.96 4.95 -19.06
C SER A 385 5.97 4.87 -17.54
N ALA A 386 5.02 5.48 -16.84
CA ALA A 386 5.04 5.52 -15.37
C ALA A 386 5.00 4.11 -14.77
N GLU A 387 4.08 3.27 -15.24
CA GLU A 387 3.89 1.93 -14.68
C GLU A 387 5.12 1.04 -14.87
N THR A 388 5.73 1.05 -16.06
CA THR A 388 6.96 0.29 -16.34
C THR A 388 8.16 0.82 -15.55
N ALA A 389 8.13 2.09 -15.13
CA ALA A 389 9.10 2.69 -14.23
C ALA A 389 8.71 2.57 -12.74
N TYR A 390 7.66 1.80 -12.39
CA TYR A 390 7.18 1.57 -11.02
C TYR A 390 6.54 2.80 -10.33
N TYR A 391 6.00 3.72 -11.13
CA TYR A 391 5.21 4.87 -10.70
C TYR A 391 3.74 4.74 -11.16
N ALA A 392 2.88 5.62 -10.66
CA ALA A 392 1.49 5.73 -11.06
C ALA A 392 1.24 7.02 -11.85
N PRO A 393 0.67 6.94 -13.06
CA PRO A 393 0.22 8.13 -13.77
C PRO A 393 -0.97 8.75 -13.02
N LEU A 394 -1.08 10.07 -13.07
CA LEU A 394 -2.22 10.76 -12.49
C LEU A 394 -3.47 10.51 -13.33
N SER A 395 -4.63 10.38 -12.69
CA SER A 395 -5.92 10.18 -13.35
C SER A 395 -7.04 10.97 -12.66
N GLY A 396 -8.22 11.00 -13.28
CA GLY A 396 -9.43 11.61 -12.70
C GLY A 396 -9.26 13.07 -12.26
N SER A 397 -9.81 13.40 -11.10
CA SER A 397 -9.76 14.76 -10.51
C SER A 397 -8.34 15.26 -10.28
N LEU A 398 -7.40 14.37 -9.94
CA LEU A 398 -6.01 14.72 -9.71
C LEU A 398 -5.31 15.14 -11.00
N LEU A 399 -5.52 14.41 -12.09
CA LEU A 399 -5.01 14.80 -13.42
C LEU A 399 -5.64 16.12 -13.89
N THR A 400 -6.95 16.29 -13.72
CA THR A 400 -7.64 17.54 -14.06
C THR A 400 -7.04 18.73 -13.30
N LYS A 401 -6.79 18.59 -12.00
CA LYS A 401 -6.15 19.64 -11.21
C LYS A 401 -4.73 19.90 -11.65
N ALA A 402 -3.95 18.85 -11.92
CA ALA A 402 -2.58 18.97 -12.41
C ALA A 402 -2.51 19.77 -13.70
N LEU A 403 -3.37 19.48 -14.68
CA LEU A 403 -3.45 20.21 -15.94
C LEU A 403 -3.85 21.68 -15.72
N ALA A 404 -4.77 21.95 -14.80
CA ALA A 404 -5.17 23.31 -14.45
C ALA A 404 -4.02 24.11 -13.78
N GLN A 405 -3.18 23.47 -12.95
CA GLN A 405 -1.99 24.14 -12.40
C GLN A 405 -0.92 24.35 -13.47
N ALA A 406 -0.69 23.37 -14.35
CA ALA A 406 0.26 23.50 -15.45
C ALA A 406 -0.09 24.68 -16.37
N ALA A 407 -1.39 24.97 -16.58
CA ALA A 407 -1.85 26.10 -17.39
C ALA A 407 -1.57 27.48 -16.76
N LYS A 408 -1.31 27.57 -15.45
CA LYS A 408 -0.96 28.83 -14.78
C LYS A 408 0.52 29.19 -14.92
N VAL A 409 1.37 28.23 -15.30
CA VAL A 409 2.80 28.47 -15.48
C VAL A 409 2.99 29.34 -16.72
N GLY A 410 3.59 30.51 -16.54
CA GLY A 410 3.79 31.49 -17.62
C GLY A 410 2.54 32.24 -18.10
N ALA A 411 1.44 32.22 -17.34
CA ALA A 411 0.17 32.85 -17.73
C ALA A 411 0.08 34.37 -17.44
N GLY A 412 0.95 34.91 -16.58
CA GLY A 412 0.85 36.28 -16.06
C GLY A 412 0.20 36.30 -14.69
#